data_AF-A0A7S2MH81-F1
#
_entry.id   AF-A0A7S2MH81-F1
#
_cell.length_a   1.000
_cell.length_b   1.000
_cell.length_c   1.000
_cell.angle_alpha   90.00
_cell.angle_beta   90.00
_cell.angle_gamma   90.00
#
_symmetry.space_group_name_H-M   'P 1'
#
loop_
_entity.id
_entity.type
_entity.pdbx_description
1 polymer ?
#
loop_
_entity_poly.entity_id
_entity_poly.type
_entity_poly.pdbx_seq_one_letter_code
_entity_poly.pdbx_strand_id
1 'polypeptide(L)'
;MMRDVSLLLSFVTISGLLTVAEGRTYIEAFQEIQDQVVWPCPQSPRDSIASAFGPREKITSGVISDDFHRGLDIMGSLGDEIVAVYGGRVEKIHTYSGGGLTVILRHWFTEGVKDVYLLPDKEPTDRWYTMNMHLDGIAMHPTENRELEQYDTIEAGQLIWDMG
;
A
#
# COMPACT_ATOMS: atom_id res chain seq x y z
N MET A 1 15.25 15.45 -11.51
CA MET A 1 13.94 16.04 -11.13
C MET A 1 13.40 15.12 -10.06
N MET A 2 13.35 15.57 -8.81
CA MET A 2 12.80 14.80 -7.68
C MET A 2 11.30 14.64 -7.94
N ARG A 3 10.76 13.43 -7.84
CA ARG A 3 9.32 13.16 -7.97
C ARG A 3 8.86 12.35 -6.76
N ASP A 4 7.64 12.64 -6.35
CA ASP A 4 7.01 12.00 -5.19
C ASP A 4 6.33 10.71 -5.64
N VAL A 5 6.63 9.58 -4.97
CA VAL A 5 5.85 8.35 -5.12
C VAL A 5 4.79 8.30 -4.05
N SER A 6 3.53 8.36 -4.45
CA SER A 6 2.42 8.05 -3.55
C SER A 6 2.30 6.55 -3.32
N LEU A 7 2.64 6.09 -2.12
CA LEU A 7 2.44 4.74 -1.66
C LEU A 7 1.18 4.71 -0.79
N LEU A 8 0.07 4.18 -1.30
CA LEU A 8 -1.15 4.11 -0.51
C LEU A 8 -1.05 3.01 0.57
N LEU A 9 -0.45 3.33 1.72
CA LEU A 9 -0.58 2.56 2.95
C LEU A 9 -1.73 3.15 3.79
N SER A 10 -2.90 2.52 3.69
CA SER A 10 -3.99 2.79 4.63
C SER A 10 -3.65 2.15 5.98
N PHE A 11 -3.04 2.92 6.89
CA PHE A 11 -2.99 2.58 8.31
C PHE A 11 -4.16 3.23 9.03
N VAL A 12 -5.08 2.42 9.55
CA VAL A 12 -6.06 2.89 10.54
C VAL A 12 -5.41 2.76 11.91
N THR A 13 -4.79 3.84 12.41
CA THR A 13 -4.47 3.96 13.84
C THR A 13 -5.66 4.59 14.55
N ILE A 14 -6.51 3.76 15.17
CA ILE A 14 -7.50 4.22 16.15
C ILE A 14 -7.05 3.70 17.51
N SER A 15 -6.58 4.60 18.36
CA SER A 15 -6.39 4.32 19.78
C SER A 15 -7.75 4.36 20.47
N GLY A 16 -8.33 3.20 20.74
CA GLY A 16 -9.56 3.08 21.50
C GLY A 16 -9.75 1.66 22.03
N LEU A 17 -9.68 1.50 23.34
CA LEU A 17 -10.11 0.29 24.04
C LEU A 17 -11.60 0.09 23.78
N LEU A 18 -11.99 -0.93 23.00
CA LEU A 18 -13.37 -1.41 22.98
C LEU A 18 -13.39 -2.93 23.15
N THR A 19 -14.04 -3.34 24.24
CA THR A 19 -14.23 -4.72 24.65
C THR A 19 -15.09 -5.47 23.64
N VAL A 20 -14.57 -6.64 23.26
CA VAL A 20 -15.01 -7.55 22.20
C VAL A 20 -16.51 -7.90 22.24
N ALA A 21 -17.26 -7.48 21.23
CA ALA A 21 -18.45 -8.16 20.76
C ALA A 21 -18.03 -9.06 19.58
N GLU A 22 -18.00 -10.37 19.81
CA GLU A 22 -17.75 -11.48 18.87
C GLU A 22 -17.27 -11.12 17.44
N GLY A 23 -15.98 -10.81 17.30
CA GLY A 23 -15.30 -10.64 16.01
C GLY A 23 -13.91 -10.02 16.17
N ARG A 24 -12.90 -10.57 15.48
CA ARG A 24 -11.55 -9.99 15.39
C ARG A 24 -11.63 -8.66 14.64
N THR A 25 -11.12 -7.60 15.25
CA THR A 25 -11.16 -6.23 14.70
C THR A 25 -10.04 -6.00 13.68
N TYR A 26 -10.16 -4.97 12.83
CA TYR A 26 -9.07 -4.58 11.93
C TYR A 26 -7.82 -4.14 12.70
N ILE A 27 -7.96 -3.50 13.86
CA ILE A 27 -6.84 -3.04 14.67
C ILE A 27 -6.00 -4.23 15.13
N GLU A 28 -6.64 -5.24 15.72
CA GLU A 28 -5.96 -6.48 16.16
C GLU A 28 -5.30 -7.18 14.96
N ALA A 29 -6.00 -7.25 13.84
CA ALA A 29 -5.49 -7.92 12.65
C ALA A 29 -4.25 -7.23 12.04
N PHE A 30 -4.22 -5.90 12.03
CA PHE A 30 -3.08 -5.15 11.54
C PHE A 30 -1.92 -5.12 12.55
N GLN A 31 -2.19 -5.21 13.86
CA GLN A 31 -1.15 -5.34 14.88
C GLN A 31 -0.33 -6.61 14.72
N GLU A 32 -0.96 -7.74 14.37
CA GLU A 32 -0.26 -9.02 14.17
C GLU A 32 0.73 -9.02 13.00
N ILE A 33 0.45 -8.22 11.96
CA ILE A 33 1.31 -8.15 10.76
C ILE A 33 2.28 -6.97 10.80
N GLN A 34 2.17 -6.07 11.77
CA GLN A 34 2.97 -4.84 11.84
C GLN A 34 4.48 -5.10 11.81
N ASP A 35 4.94 -6.15 12.49
CA ASP A 35 6.37 -6.51 12.57
C ASP A 35 6.91 -7.12 11.26
N GLN A 36 6.04 -7.42 10.30
CA GLN A 36 6.41 -8.00 9.00
C GLN A 36 6.63 -6.92 7.91
N VAL A 37 6.45 -5.64 8.25
CA VAL A 37 6.46 -4.55 7.27
C VAL A 37 7.86 -4.33 6.69
N VAL A 38 7.99 -4.48 5.38
CA VAL A 38 9.20 -4.09 4.65
C VAL A 38 9.06 -2.65 4.17
N TRP A 39 10.13 -1.86 4.28
CA TRP A 39 10.14 -0.53 3.71
C TRP A 39 10.14 -0.62 2.17
N PRO A 40 9.17 -0.01 1.48
CA PRO A 40 8.93 -0.24 0.05
C PRO A 40 9.97 0.34 -0.90
N CYS A 41 10.80 1.29 -0.47
CA CYS A 41 11.81 1.93 -1.32
C CYS A 41 13.19 1.80 -0.66
N PRO A 42 13.93 0.70 -0.92
CA PRO A 42 15.18 0.41 -0.21
C PRO A 42 16.26 1.48 -0.37
N GLN A 43 16.26 2.22 -1.48
CA GLN A 43 17.18 3.32 -1.72
C GLN A 43 16.87 4.59 -0.90
N SER A 44 15.62 4.78 -0.45
CA SER A 44 15.20 5.94 0.32
C SER A 44 15.13 5.63 1.81
N PRO A 45 15.68 6.47 2.71
CA PRO A 45 15.54 6.26 4.14
C PRO A 45 14.09 6.48 4.61
N ARG A 46 13.73 5.89 5.76
CA ARG A 46 12.36 5.92 6.30
C ARG A 46 11.83 7.32 6.64
N ASP A 47 12.72 8.30 6.81
CA ASP A 47 12.39 9.70 7.04
C ASP A 47 12.13 10.50 5.76
N SER A 48 12.29 9.88 4.57
CA SER A 48 11.99 10.48 3.26
C SER A 48 10.50 10.47 2.92
N ILE A 49 9.65 10.68 3.91
CA ILE A 49 8.19 10.80 3.72
C ILE A 49 7.90 12.24 3.30
N ALA A 50 7.49 12.43 2.04
CA ALA A 50 7.04 13.71 1.50
C ALA A 50 5.64 14.10 1.99
N SER A 51 4.75 13.12 2.13
CA SER A 51 3.37 13.35 2.56
C SER A 51 2.87 12.17 3.38
N ALA A 52 2.38 12.44 4.59
CA ALA A 52 1.81 11.40 5.44
C ALA A 52 0.34 11.14 5.12
N PHE A 53 -0.21 10.09 5.73
CA PHE A 53 -1.64 9.85 5.77
C PHE A 53 -2.35 10.97 6.53
N GLY A 54 -3.46 11.45 6.00
CA GLY A 54 -4.30 12.45 6.66
C GLY A 54 -4.62 13.66 5.78
N PRO A 55 -5.17 14.72 6.39
CA PRO A 55 -5.47 15.96 5.68
C PRO A 55 -4.20 16.59 5.10
N ARG A 56 -4.27 17.04 3.85
CA ARG A 56 -3.19 17.79 3.19
C ARG A 56 -3.74 18.84 2.24
N GLU A 57 -2.94 19.87 2.01
CA GLU A 57 -3.15 20.77 0.87
C GLU A 57 -2.57 20.10 -0.38
N LYS A 58 -3.38 20.00 -1.43
CA LYS A 58 -2.97 19.49 -2.73
C LYS A 58 -3.03 20.59 -3.76
N ILE A 59 -1.94 20.77 -4.52
CA ILE A 59 -1.91 21.67 -5.67
C ILE A 59 -2.20 20.86 -6.92
N THR A 60 -3.35 21.08 -7.55
CA THR A 60 -3.70 20.48 -8.85
C THR A 60 -3.85 21.58 -9.87
N SER A 61 -2.99 21.60 -10.90
CA SER A 61 -3.01 22.61 -11.97
C SER A 61 -2.98 24.07 -11.47
N GLY A 62 -2.22 24.32 -10.39
CA GLY A 62 -2.10 25.65 -9.78
C GLY A 62 -3.24 26.05 -8.84
N VAL A 63 -4.24 25.18 -8.64
CA VAL A 63 -5.32 25.37 -7.67
C VAL A 63 -4.98 24.61 -6.39
N ILE A 64 -4.98 25.31 -5.26
CA ILE A 64 -4.85 24.70 -3.93
C ILE A 64 -6.23 24.20 -3.50
N SER A 65 -6.31 22.92 -3.09
CA SER A 65 -7.51 22.31 -2.53
C SER A 65 -7.14 21.42 -1.35
N ASP A 66 -8.00 21.38 -0.34
CA ASP A 66 -7.88 20.41 0.74
C ASP A 66 -8.25 19.00 0.25
N ASP A 67 -7.40 18.03 0.57
CA ASP A 67 -7.57 16.62 0.24
C ASP A 67 -7.28 15.77 1.49
N PHE A 68 -7.85 14.58 1.58
CA PHE A 68 -7.50 13.60 2.61
C PHE A 68 -6.68 12.49 1.98
N HIS A 69 -5.37 12.54 2.20
CA HIS A 69 -4.43 11.57 1.68
C HIS A 69 -4.58 10.24 2.42
N ARG A 70 -4.98 9.20 1.69
CA ARG A 70 -5.21 7.86 2.26
C ARG A 70 -3.95 6.97 2.19
N GLY A 71 -2.78 7.58 2.01
CA GLY A 71 -1.50 6.94 1.76
C GLY A 71 -0.31 7.66 2.38
N LEU A 72 0.88 7.33 1.88
CA LEU A 72 2.19 7.80 2.28
C LEU A 72 2.99 8.11 1.01
N ASP A 73 3.31 9.38 0.76
CA ASP A 73 4.20 9.77 -0.33
C ASP A 73 5.65 9.62 0.13
N ILE A 74 6.45 8.81 -0.57
CA ILE A 74 7.86 8.59 -0.32
C ILE A 74 8.65 9.30 -1.41
N MET A 75 9.61 10.14 -1.02
CA MET A 75 10.54 10.74 -1.96
C MET A 75 11.56 9.70 -2.41
N GLY A 76 11.87 9.72 -3.70
CA GLY A 76 12.98 8.98 -4.28
C GLY A 76 13.38 9.55 -5.64
N SER A 77 14.10 8.74 -6.40
CA SER A 77 14.54 9.04 -7.75
C SER A 77 13.83 8.14 -8.75
N LEU A 78 13.63 8.67 -9.97
CA LEU A 78 13.20 7.88 -11.11
C LEU A 78 14.11 6.64 -11.27
N GLY A 79 13.51 5.46 -11.37
CA GLY A 79 14.23 4.19 -11.46
C GLY A 79 14.64 3.58 -10.12
N ASP A 80 14.29 4.19 -8.98
CA ASP A 80 14.49 3.55 -7.68
C ASP A 80 13.62 2.29 -7.55
N GLU A 81 14.15 1.26 -6.89
CA GLU A 81 13.47 -0.03 -6.77
C GLU A 81 12.31 0.12 -5.79
N ILE A 82 11.15 -0.38 -6.18
CA ILE A 82 9.99 -0.53 -5.32
C ILE A 82 9.78 -2.01 -5.03
N VAL A 83 9.79 -2.35 -3.75
CA VAL A 83 9.63 -3.72 -3.26
C VAL A 83 8.28 -3.92 -2.59
N ALA A 84 7.79 -5.16 -2.58
CA ALA A 84 6.56 -5.50 -1.88
C ALA A 84 6.70 -5.26 -0.37
N VAL A 85 5.84 -4.41 0.19
CA VAL A 85 5.79 -4.14 1.65
C VAL A 85 5.48 -5.42 2.44
N TYR A 86 4.59 -6.25 1.89
CA TYR A 86 4.14 -7.51 2.46
C TYR A 86 4.03 -8.57 1.36
N GLY A 87 4.19 -9.83 1.74
CA GLY A 87 3.93 -10.96 0.84
C GLY A 87 2.46 -10.99 0.42
N GLY A 88 2.19 -11.39 -0.82
CA GLY A 88 0.87 -11.32 -1.39
C GLY A 88 0.81 -11.85 -2.82
N ARG A 89 -0.26 -11.48 -3.51
CA ARG A 89 -0.47 -11.80 -4.92
C ARG A 89 -0.84 -10.56 -5.70
N VAL A 90 -0.30 -10.42 -6.90
CA VAL A 90 -0.67 -9.34 -7.82
C VAL A 90 -2.16 -9.46 -8.15
N GLU A 91 -2.96 -8.53 -7.65
CA GLU A 91 -4.39 -8.49 -7.93
C GLU A 91 -4.66 -7.81 -9.26
N LYS A 92 -3.91 -6.74 -9.56
CA LYS A 92 -4.11 -5.94 -10.76
C LYS A 92 -2.88 -5.08 -11.03
N ILE A 93 -2.54 -4.95 -12.31
CA ILE A 93 -1.60 -3.95 -12.84
C ILE A 93 -2.42 -3.06 -13.77
N HIS A 94 -2.46 -1.76 -13.49
CA HIS A 94 -3.28 -0.82 -14.27
C HIS A 94 -2.78 0.61 -14.16
N THR A 95 -3.01 1.41 -15.21
CA THR A 95 -2.69 2.84 -15.21
C THR A 95 -3.93 3.66 -14.84
N TYR A 96 -3.89 4.34 -13.70
CA TYR A 96 -4.98 5.19 -13.22
C TYR A 96 -4.73 6.67 -13.50
N SER A 97 -5.81 7.41 -13.81
CA SER A 97 -5.75 8.87 -13.86
C SER A 97 -5.35 9.44 -12.50
N GLY A 98 -4.30 10.26 -12.48
CA GLY A 98 -3.74 10.85 -11.26
C GLY A 98 -2.87 9.92 -10.42
N GLY A 99 -2.83 8.62 -10.71
CA GLY A 99 -2.00 7.63 -10.01
C GLY A 99 -0.90 6.99 -10.85
N GLY A 100 -0.89 7.22 -12.17
CA GLY A 100 0.08 6.59 -13.06
C GLY A 100 -0.06 5.07 -13.09
N LEU A 101 1.01 4.39 -13.48
CA LEU A 101 1.08 2.93 -13.41
C LEU A 101 1.00 2.49 -11.95
N THR A 102 0.09 1.57 -11.67
CA THR A 102 -0.24 1.12 -10.33
C THR A 102 -0.26 -0.40 -10.26
N VAL A 103 0.43 -0.94 -9.27
CA VAL A 103 0.40 -2.36 -8.90
C VAL A 103 -0.39 -2.51 -7.60
N ILE A 104 -1.45 -3.32 -7.64
CA ILE A 104 -2.27 -3.65 -6.48
C ILE A 104 -1.91 -5.06 -6.04
N LEU A 105 -1.43 -5.20 -4.81
CA LEU A 105 -1.20 -6.51 -4.19
C LEU A 105 -2.36 -6.84 -3.26
N ARG A 106 -2.88 -8.06 -3.38
CA ARG A 106 -3.80 -8.66 -2.40
C ARG A 106 -2.97 -9.43 -1.38
N HIS A 107 -3.32 -9.23 -0.13
CA HIS A 107 -2.75 -9.91 1.02
C HIS A 107 -3.84 -10.65 1.78
N TRP A 108 -3.43 -11.46 2.74
CA TRP A 108 -4.34 -12.22 3.60
C TRP A 108 -4.05 -11.96 5.06
N PHE A 109 -5.12 -11.94 5.85
CA PHE A 109 -5.05 -12.13 7.28
C PHE A 109 -5.00 -13.64 7.58
N THR A 110 -4.34 -14.00 8.68
CA THR A 110 -4.28 -15.36 9.22
C THR A 110 -5.67 -15.92 9.54
N GLU A 111 -6.55 -15.06 10.08
CA GLU A 111 -7.94 -15.35 10.38
C GLU A 111 -8.86 -14.26 9.82
N GLY A 112 -10.11 -14.61 9.50
CA GLY A 112 -11.10 -13.64 9.00
C GLY A 112 -11.33 -12.49 9.99
N VAL A 113 -11.45 -11.28 9.45
CA VAL A 113 -11.65 -10.04 10.20
C VAL A 113 -13.07 -9.54 9.97
N LYS A 114 -13.78 -9.22 11.05
CA LYS A 114 -15.11 -8.60 10.99
C LYS A 114 -15.16 -7.47 12.01
N ASP A 115 -15.16 -6.24 11.51
CA ASP A 115 -15.39 -5.08 12.36
C ASP A 115 -16.88 -4.84 12.52
N VAL A 116 -17.44 -5.38 13.60
CA VAL A 116 -18.86 -5.26 13.93
C VAL A 116 -19.25 -3.84 14.36
N TYR A 117 -18.30 -2.93 14.58
CA TYR A 117 -18.57 -1.56 15.02
C TYR A 117 -18.57 -0.57 13.85
N LEU A 118 -17.54 -0.61 13.00
CA LEU A 118 -17.42 0.29 11.85
C LEU A 118 -18.21 -0.21 10.63
N LEU A 119 -18.36 -1.53 10.49
CA LEU A 119 -18.96 -2.17 9.32
C LEU A 119 -19.90 -3.34 9.72
N PRO A 120 -20.94 -3.10 10.55
CA PRO A 120 -21.79 -4.17 11.10
C PRO A 120 -22.46 -5.05 10.04
N ASP A 121 -22.81 -4.45 8.89
CA ASP A 121 -23.51 -5.12 7.80
C ASP A 121 -22.57 -5.74 6.75
N LYS A 122 -21.25 -5.72 6.98
CA LYS A 122 -20.28 -6.32 6.07
C LYS A 122 -19.94 -7.74 6.49
N GLU A 123 -19.87 -8.61 5.50
CA GLU A 123 -19.33 -9.96 5.67
C GLU A 123 -17.86 -9.89 6.11
N PRO A 124 -17.41 -10.84 6.95
CA PRO A 124 -15.99 -10.96 7.29
C PRO A 124 -15.11 -11.00 6.03
N THR A 125 -13.93 -10.38 6.12
CA THR A 125 -12.92 -10.44 5.07
C THR A 125 -11.62 -11.02 5.62
N ASP A 126 -11.00 -11.89 4.85
CA ASP A 126 -9.69 -12.46 5.10
C ASP A 126 -8.59 -11.72 4.33
N ARG A 127 -8.92 -10.66 3.61
CA ARG A 127 -8.03 -10.00 2.65
C ARG A 127 -8.00 -8.49 2.82
N TRP A 128 -6.86 -7.93 2.46
CA TRP A 128 -6.57 -6.50 2.41
C TRP A 128 -5.57 -6.23 1.27
N TYR A 129 -5.30 -4.97 0.96
CA TYR A 129 -4.56 -4.59 -0.24
C TYR A 129 -3.53 -3.50 0.02
N THR A 130 -2.43 -3.53 -0.72
CA THR A 130 -1.54 -2.37 -0.93
C THR A 130 -1.67 -1.88 -2.37
N MET A 131 -1.48 -0.57 -2.57
CA MET A 131 -1.42 0.03 -3.91
C MET A 131 -0.12 0.83 -4.01
N ASN A 132 0.74 0.41 -4.92
CA ASN A 132 1.98 1.13 -5.27
C ASN A 132 1.70 1.90 -6.54
N MET A 133 1.78 3.22 -6.49
CA MET A 133 1.37 4.14 -7.56
C MET A 133 2.58 4.93 -8.06
N HIS A 134 2.42 5.63 -9.18
CA HIS A 134 3.49 6.43 -9.81
C HIS A 134 4.72 5.59 -10.15
N LEU A 135 4.48 4.39 -10.66
CA LEU A 135 5.52 3.47 -11.10
C LEU A 135 5.91 3.74 -12.56
N ASP A 136 7.09 3.27 -12.98
CA ASP A 136 7.57 3.34 -14.36
C ASP A 136 8.29 2.04 -14.79
N GLY A 137 8.34 1.80 -16.09
CA GLY A 137 9.00 0.61 -16.66
C GLY A 137 8.14 -0.66 -16.63
N ILE A 138 8.81 -1.82 -16.68
CA ILE A 138 8.23 -3.17 -16.64
C ILE A 138 8.96 -3.94 -15.55
N ALA A 139 8.25 -4.48 -14.56
CA ALA A 139 8.87 -5.38 -13.59
C ALA A 139 8.97 -6.80 -14.12
N MET A 140 10.08 -7.45 -13.80
CA MET A 140 10.28 -8.87 -14.06
C MET A 140 9.78 -9.69 -12.86
N HIS A 141 9.25 -10.87 -13.14
CA HIS A 141 8.92 -11.84 -12.11
C HIS A 141 10.20 -12.19 -11.30
N PRO A 142 10.14 -12.21 -9.95
CA PRO A 142 11.34 -12.27 -9.12
C PRO A 142 12.15 -13.56 -9.25
N THR A 143 11.53 -14.65 -9.72
CA THR A 143 12.18 -15.96 -9.89
C THR A 143 12.08 -16.52 -11.30
N GLU A 144 11.36 -15.85 -12.19
CA GLU A 144 11.11 -16.33 -13.55
C GLU A 144 11.54 -15.26 -14.54
N ASN A 145 12.17 -15.64 -15.64
CA ASN A 145 12.63 -14.69 -16.65
C ASN A 145 11.48 -14.26 -17.58
N ARG A 146 10.43 -13.67 -17.00
CA ARG A 146 9.26 -13.09 -17.67
C ARG A 146 8.78 -11.85 -16.92
N GLU A 147 7.87 -11.10 -17.53
CA GLU A 147 7.24 -9.95 -16.87
C GLU A 147 6.37 -10.39 -15.70
N LEU A 148 6.26 -9.51 -14.71
CA LEU A 148 5.33 -9.66 -13.59
C LEU A 148 3.89 -9.47 -14.10
N GLU A 149 3.04 -10.43 -13.82
CA GLU A 149 1.68 -10.49 -14.33
C GLU A 149 0.64 -10.58 -13.19
N GLN A 150 -0.62 -10.41 -13.56
CA GLN A 150 -1.72 -10.63 -12.65
C GLN A 150 -1.71 -12.07 -12.13
N TYR A 151 -1.96 -12.23 -10.83
CA TYR A 151 -1.97 -13.49 -10.08
C TYR A 151 -0.62 -14.09 -9.71
N ASP A 152 0.48 -13.42 -10.04
CA ASP A 152 1.80 -13.81 -9.52
C ASP A 152 1.88 -13.63 -8.01
N THR A 153 2.53 -14.57 -7.34
CA THR A 153 2.82 -14.51 -5.91
C THR A 153 4.15 -13.79 -5.70
N ILE A 154 4.16 -12.88 -4.74
CA ILE A 154 5.31 -12.06 -4.40
C ILE A 154 5.55 -12.12 -2.90
N GLU A 155 6.79 -12.33 -2.50
CA GLU A 155 7.21 -12.28 -1.10
C GLU A 155 7.55 -10.85 -0.68
N ALA A 156 7.43 -10.56 0.62
CA ALA A 156 7.82 -9.26 1.16
C ALA A 156 9.30 -8.97 0.83
N GLY A 157 9.59 -7.76 0.38
CA GLY A 157 10.93 -7.30 0.00
C GLY A 157 11.39 -7.73 -1.40
N GLN A 158 10.60 -8.49 -2.15
CA GLN A 158 10.90 -8.73 -3.57
C GLN A 158 10.57 -7.49 -4.41
N LEU A 159 11.40 -7.24 -5.41
CA LEU A 159 11.18 -6.19 -6.41
C LEU A 159 9.81 -6.40 -7.06
N ILE A 160 9.00 -5.35 -7.08
CA ILE A 160 7.72 -5.33 -7.77
C ILE A 160 7.69 -4.35 -8.92
N TRP A 161 8.45 -3.25 -8.90
CA TRP A 161 8.51 -2.26 -10.00
C TRP A 161 9.58 -1.21 -9.71
N ASP A 162 9.76 -0.26 -10.63
CA ASP A 162 10.59 0.93 -10.43
C ASP A 162 9.73 2.20 -10.22
N MET A 163 10.30 3.18 -9.52
CA MET A 163 9.73 4.52 -9.29
C MET A 163 9.66 5.36 -10.58
N GLY A 164 8.58 6.13 -10.78
CA GLY A 164 8.26 6.97 -11.97
C GLY A 164 8.20 8.50 -11.79
#